data_AF-A0AA35QVI6-F1
#
_entry.id   AF-A0AA35QVI6-F1
#
_cell.length_a   1.000
_cell.length_b   1.000
_cell.length_c   1.000
_cell.angle_alpha   90.00
_cell.angle_beta   90.00
_cell.angle_gamma   90.00
#
_symmetry.space_group_name_H-M   'P 1'
#
loop_
_entity.id
_entity.type
_entity.pdbx_description
1 polymer ?
#
loop_
_entity_poly.entity_id
_entity_poly.type
_entity_poly.pdbx_seq_one_letter_code
_entity_poly.pdbx_strand_id
1 'polypeptide(L)'
;MAEADSSDVEDGGMATHVLQEFLLGDVEVCGRELGVGSYSSVLEMKYKGMRCAGKKIHRSLYDQGAAVGPEILERYEKECELLSHLRHPCIVQFLGLYLDDGEDVPILMMEYLSCALSDCIDMHGVLASEISYTILHDVALGLRYLHDHAPPIIHRDLTANNILLSSSMRAKISDLGMAKILNLAPAQMTHRMTVCPGTISYMPPEALIAEPLYDTKLDCFSYGVLMLHMFCGEWPIALEYLQPDTTHPGRYVPLTEIERRDKYLRSIGHTHPLMPLIRRCLRNLPAERPGVAEILNELSTMVSRYPPVFGNHVEMLERMHHDEAEIDQLRLEVDQLRKLLHEKEHEVENLRFTTAGEIETLREQIVCLENSRVLQEAQVLELQSESKRMQLSVREMERELAEARSRIEQLSEELEAATSSAQEQGQESLTRLRRLQNELTSSSKEREAVLKKLAKGHLEATVKHVFKNTAADDLAKNYDEFFLNKADDIADQLKMAPGVSDFDAHQMVCDMVQQSYNHCRTVLAGGSQSSSGPSLPL
;
A
#
# COMPACT_ATOMS: atom_id res chain seq x y z
N MET A 1 -46.68 -34.31 -40.16
CA MET A 1 -45.27 -34.42 -39.75
C MET A 1 -44.40 -34.23 -40.97
N ALA A 2 -43.94 -33.01 -41.17
CA ALA A 2 -42.73 -32.64 -41.89
C ALA A 2 -42.57 -31.15 -41.60
N GLU A 3 -41.89 -30.85 -40.49
CA GLU A 3 -41.37 -29.53 -40.18
C GLU A 3 -40.31 -29.20 -41.23
N ALA A 4 -40.49 -28.09 -41.93
CA ALA A 4 -39.44 -27.46 -42.71
C ALA A 4 -38.97 -26.25 -41.90
N ASP A 5 -37.74 -26.37 -41.46
CA ASP A 5 -36.91 -25.46 -40.69
C ASP A 5 -36.84 -24.08 -41.38
N SER A 6 -37.58 -23.11 -40.83
CA SER A 6 -37.41 -21.68 -41.16
C SER A 6 -36.52 -21.06 -40.09
N SER A 7 -35.21 -21.24 -40.24
CA SER A 7 -34.24 -20.40 -39.56
C SER A 7 -34.24 -19.03 -40.26
N ASP A 8 -35.21 -18.20 -39.89
CA ASP A 8 -35.15 -16.77 -40.12
C ASP A 8 -33.92 -16.25 -39.37
N VAL A 9 -32.87 -15.94 -40.13
CA VAL A 9 -31.76 -15.14 -39.66
C VAL A 9 -32.33 -13.74 -39.44
N GLU A 10 -32.52 -13.36 -38.18
CA GLU A 10 -32.82 -11.99 -37.78
C GLU A 10 -31.66 -11.09 -38.25
N ASP A 11 -31.84 -10.45 -39.41
CA ASP A 11 -30.93 -9.47 -39.97
C ASP A 11 -31.07 -8.17 -39.16
N GLY A 12 -30.24 -8.06 -38.11
CA GLY A 12 -30.23 -6.96 -37.14
C GLY A 12 -29.58 -5.67 -37.64
N GLY A 13 -29.91 -5.21 -38.86
CA GLY A 13 -29.40 -3.96 -39.42
C GLY A 13 -30.54 -2.97 -39.70
N MET A 14 -30.38 -1.70 -39.28
CA MET A 14 -31.41 -0.66 -39.44
C MET A 14 -31.63 -0.21 -40.91
N ALA A 15 -30.86 -0.72 -41.87
CA ALA A 15 -31.04 -0.34 -43.26
C ALA A 15 -32.35 -0.92 -43.82
N THR A 16 -33.30 -0.05 -44.18
CA THR A 16 -34.47 -0.47 -44.97
C THR A 16 -34.01 -1.21 -46.23
N HIS A 17 -34.83 -2.13 -46.76
CA HIS A 17 -34.49 -2.90 -47.97
C HIS A 17 -34.10 -2.01 -49.17
N VAL A 18 -34.60 -0.77 -49.22
CA VAL A 18 -34.24 0.22 -50.25
C VAL A 18 -32.82 0.78 -50.05
N LEU A 19 -32.40 0.96 -48.80
CA LEU A 19 -31.09 1.52 -48.47
C LEU A 19 -29.96 0.48 -48.50
N GLN A 20 -30.27 -0.81 -48.35
CA GLN A 20 -29.29 -1.90 -48.44
C GLN A 20 -28.57 -1.92 -49.80
N GLU A 21 -29.22 -1.51 -50.89
CA GLU A 21 -28.61 -1.45 -52.22
C GLU A 21 -27.49 -0.40 -52.35
N PHE A 22 -27.43 0.57 -51.42
CA PHE A 22 -26.42 1.63 -51.41
C PHE A 22 -25.24 1.33 -50.49
N LEU A 23 -25.17 0.15 -49.88
CA LEU A 23 -24.05 -0.25 -49.05
C LEU A 23 -22.76 -0.37 -49.87
N LEU A 24 -21.74 0.32 -49.40
CA LEU A 24 -20.40 0.36 -49.97
C LEU A 24 -19.50 -0.62 -49.22
N GLY A 25 -18.78 -1.45 -49.97
CA GLY A 25 -17.58 -2.13 -49.47
C GLY A 25 -16.32 -1.26 -49.64
N ASP A 26 -15.21 -1.68 -49.04
CA ASP A 26 -13.89 -1.06 -49.18
C ASP A 26 -13.84 0.45 -48.80
N VAL A 27 -14.33 0.77 -47.61
CA VAL A 27 -14.24 2.10 -47.00
C VAL A 27 -13.21 2.10 -45.89
N GLU A 28 -12.34 3.10 -45.86
CA GLU A 28 -11.33 3.28 -44.81
C GLU A 28 -11.70 4.49 -43.93
N VAL A 29 -11.80 4.28 -42.62
CA VAL A 29 -12.00 5.36 -41.64
C VAL A 29 -10.66 6.05 -41.39
N CYS A 30 -10.54 7.34 -41.74
CA CYS A 30 -9.29 8.08 -41.58
C CYS A 30 -9.14 8.73 -40.20
N GLY A 31 -10.19 8.70 -39.37
CA GLY A 31 -10.17 9.10 -37.96
C GLY A 31 -10.17 10.62 -37.69
N ARG A 32 -10.03 11.47 -38.72
CA ARG A 32 -10.17 12.93 -38.56
C ARG A 32 -11.65 13.31 -38.47
N GLU A 33 -12.02 13.97 -37.38
CA GLU A 33 -13.34 14.58 -37.25
C GLU A 33 -13.39 15.89 -38.04
N LEU A 34 -14.36 16.01 -38.95
CA LEU A 34 -14.61 17.18 -39.79
C LEU A 34 -15.62 18.14 -39.14
N GLY A 35 -16.51 17.62 -38.29
CA GLY A 35 -17.45 18.43 -37.53
C GLY A 35 -18.29 17.58 -36.58
N VAL A 36 -18.83 18.23 -35.54
CA VAL A 36 -19.74 17.61 -34.56
C VAL A 36 -21.01 18.42 -34.48
N GLY A 37 -22.12 17.78 -34.81
CA GLY A 37 -23.46 18.30 -34.60
C GLY A 37 -24.05 17.79 -33.29
N SER A 38 -25.26 18.24 -32.98
CA SER A 38 -25.98 17.80 -31.77
C SER A 38 -26.29 16.30 -31.76
N TYR A 39 -26.43 15.70 -32.94
CA TYR A 39 -26.90 14.32 -33.10
C TYR A 39 -25.95 13.41 -33.88
N SER A 40 -24.94 13.97 -34.53
CA SER A 40 -24.04 13.24 -35.43
C SER A 40 -22.66 13.87 -35.46
N SER A 41 -21.65 13.06 -35.72
CA SER A 41 -20.31 13.50 -36.09
C SER A 41 -20.07 13.25 -37.58
N VAL A 42 -19.29 14.12 -38.21
CA VAL A 42 -18.84 13.95 -39.59
C VAL A 42 -17.37 13.63 -39.56
N LEU A 43 -17.00 12.51 -40.17
CA LEU A 43 -15.65 11.96 -40.18
C LEU A 43 -15.07 12.03 -41.59
N GLU A 44 -13.75 12.21 -41.67
CA GLU A 44 -13.03 11.99 -42.91
C GLU A 44 -12.91 10.49 -43.19
N MET A 45 -13.29 10.12 -44.40
CA MET A 45 -13.31 8.73 -44.86
C MET A 45 -12.58 8.63 -46.20
N LYS A 46 -12.19 7.42 -46.60
CA LYS A 46 -11.76 7.13 -47.98
C LYS A 46 -12.61 6.03 -48.57
N TYR A 47 -13.08 6.25 -49.79
CA TYR A 47 -13.77 5.23 -50.57
C TYR A 47 -13.04 5.04 -51.89
N LYS A 48 -12.52 3.82 -52.13
CA LYS A 48 -11.68 3.51 -53.31
C LYS A 48 -10.53 4.50 -53.51
N GLY A 49 -9.88 4.91 -52.41
CA GLY A 49 -8.78 5.88 -52.41
C GLY A 49 -9.19 7.35 -52.59
N MET A 50 -10.47 7.66 -52.81
CA MET A 50 -10.98 9.03 -52.88
C MET A 50 -11.35 9.53 -51.48
N ARG A 51 -10.98 10.77 -51.16
CA ARG A 51 -11.35 11.45 -49.91
C ARG A 51 -12.86 11.74 -49.89
N CYS A 52 -13.53 11.37 -48.80
CA CYS A 52 -14.97 11.47 -48.61
C CYS A 52 -15.31 11.98 -47.20
N ALA A 53 -16.56 12.34 -46.99
CA ALA A 53 -17.11 12.65 -45.67
C ALA A 53 -18.12 11.57 -45.27
N GLY A 54 -18.05 11.09 -44.02
CA GLY A 54 -18.99 10.12 -43.46
C GLY A 54 -19.76 10.73 -42.28
N LYS A 55 -21.08 10.90 -42.39
CA LYS A 55 -21.93 11.36 -41.28
C LYS A 55 -22.38 10.15 -40.46
N LYS A 56 -21.96 10.10 -39.19
CA LYS A 56 -22.24 9.03 -38.23
C LYS A 56 -23.13 9.58 -37.11
N ILE A 57 -24.25 8.90 -36.82
CA ILE A 57 -25.11 9.25 -35.69
C ILE A 57 -24.41 8.88 -34.37
N HIS A 58 -24.59 9.69 -33.31
CA HIS A 58 -24.00 9.36 -32.01
C HIS A 58 -24.66 8.11 -31.41
N ARG A 59 -23.82 7.14 -30.97
CA ARG A 59 -24.27 5.86 -30.40
C ARG A 59 -25.26 5.98 -29.25
N SER A 60 -25.06 6.99 -28.39
CA SER A 60 -25.95 7.32 -27.27
C SER A 60 -27.41 7.63 -27.66
N LEU A 61 -27.68 7.87 -28.94
CA LEU A 61 -29.00 8.19 -29.45
C LEU A 61 -29.78 6.96 -29.92
N TYR A 62 -29.12 5.83 -30.17
CA TYR A 62 -29.77 4.60 -30.65
C TYR A 62 -29.48 3.35 -29.79
N ASP A 63 -28.63 3.45 -28.76
CA ASP A 63 -28.46 2.37 -27.78
C ASP A 63 -29.76 2.08 -27.00
N GLN A 64 -29.91 0.81 -26.56
CA GLN A 64 -31.07 0.33 -25.80
C GLN A 64 -31.30 1.18 -24.53
N GLY A 65 -32.36 1.99 -24.53
CA GLY A 65 -32.71 2.90 -23.42
C GLY A 65 -32.79 4.39 -23.80
N ALA A 66 -32.45 4.77 -25.04
CA ALA A 66 -32.55 6.15 -25.50
C ALA A 66 -34.01 6.62 -25.65
N ALA A 67 -34.40 7.67 -24.90
CA ALA A 67 -35.76 8.23 -24.93
C ALA A 67 -36.10 9.05 -26.20
N VAL A 68 -35.08 9.43 -26.99
CA VAL A 68 -35.19 10.37 -28.13
C VAL A 68 -34.77 9.71 -29.47
N GLY A 69 -34.34 8.44 -29.44
CA GLY A 69 -33.75 7.75 -30.59
C GLY A 69 -34.64 7.61 -31.84
N PRO A 70 -35.93 7.22 -31.72
CA PRO A 70 -36.73 6.87 -32.90
C PRO A 70 -36.93 8.03 -33.90
N GLU A 71 -37.17 9.25 -33.41
CA GLU A 71 -37.43 10.40 -34.29
C GLU A 71 -36.16 10.87 -35.00
N ILE A 72 -34.99 10.79 -34.33
CA ILE A 72 -33.70 11.17 -34.92
C ILE A 72 -33.31 10.18 -36.01
N LEU A 73 -33.52 8.88 -35.77
CA LEU A 73 -33.21 7.84 -36.75
C LEU A 73 -34.15 7.91 -37.95
N GLU A 74 -35.44 8.18 -37.75
CA GLU A 74 -36.38 8.41 -38.86
C GLU A 74 -35.95 9.60 -39.73
N ARG A 75 -35.46 10.70 -39.12
CA ARG A 75 -34.92 11.86 -39.87
C ARG A 75 -33.65 11.48 -40.63
N TYR A 76 -32.78 10.68 -40.04
CA TYR A 76 -31.56 10.21 -40.68
C TYR A 76 -31.83 9.28 -41.86
N GLU A 77 -32.75 8.33 -41.72
CA GLU A 77 -33.17 7.45 -42.82
C GLU A 77 -33.78 8.26 -43.97
N LYS A 78 -34.65 9.22 -43.66
CA LYS A 78 -35.21 10.16 -44.65
C LYS A 78 -34.15 10.99 -45.34
N GLU A 79 -33.11 11.44 -44.62
CA GLU A 79 -31.98 12.16 -45.21
C GLU A 79 -31.23 11.29 -46.21
N CYS A 80 -30.93 10.04 -45.83
CA CYS A 80 -30.26 9.07 -46.69
C CYS A 80 -31.10 8.77 -47.95
N GLU A 81 -32.40 8.55 -47.78
CA GLU A 81 -33.33 8.30 -48.89
C GLU A 81 -33.46 9.52 -49.81
N LEU A 82 -33.59 10.73 -49.26
CA LEU A 82 -33.66 11.94 -50.08
C LEU A 82 -32.36 12.15 -50.86
N LEU A 83 -31.21 12.11 -50.19
CA LEU A 83 -29.91 12.37 -50.83
C LEU A 83 -29.57 11.32 -51.89
N SER A 84 -30.00 10.06 -51.75
CA SER A 84 -29.71 9.01 -52.74
C SER A 84 -30.34 9.29 -54.11
N HIS A 85 -31.45 10.03 -54.14
CA HIS A 85 -32.19 10.40 -55.35
C HIS A 85 -31.83 11.78 -55.92
N LEU A 86 -31.07 12.59 -55.20
CA LEU A 86 -30.72 13.96 -55.62
C LEU A 86 -29.34 14.00 -56.30
N ARG A 87 -29.29 14.60 -57.49
CA ARG A 87 -28.05 14.78 -58.27
C ARG A 87 -28.03 16.20 -58.85
N HIS A 88 -27.25 17.09 -58.23
CA HIS A 88 -27.12 18.47 -58.67
C HIS A 88 -25.77 19.06 -58.19
N PRO A 89 -25.07 19.88 -59.00
CA PRO A 89 -23.76 20.43 -58.64
C PRO A 89 -23.76 21.33 -57.40
N CYS A 90 -24.90 21.86 -56.99
CA CYS A 90 -25.06 22.71 -55.80
C CYS A 90 -25.78 22.01 -54.63
N ILE A 91 -25.88 20.68 -54.66
CA ILE A 91 -26.35 19.84 -53.54
C ILE A 91 -25.21 18.85 -53.23
N VAL A 92 -24.96 18.57 -51.95
CA VAL A 92 -23.94 17.61 -51.54
C VAL A 92 -24.21 16.24 -52.16
N GLN A 93 -23.17 15.66 -52.75
CA GLN A 93 -23.28 14.42 -53.49
C GLN A 93 -23.27 13.21 -52.55
N PHE A 94 -24.39 12.48 -52.53
CA PHE A 94 -24.47 11.12 -52.00
C PHE A 94 -23.56 10.15 -52.75
N LEU A 95 -22.76 9.39 -52.01
CA LEU A 95 -21.90 8.32 -52.54
C LEU A 95 -22.43 6.93 -52.20
N GLY A 96 -23.01 6.75 -51.02
CA GLY A 96 -23.53 5.48 -50.53
C GLY A 96 -23.67 5.46 -49.02
N LEU A 97 -23.81 4.26 -48.48
CA LEU A 97 -23.84 3.99 -47.04
C LEU A 97 -22.70 3.05 -46.69
N TYR A 98 -22.10 3.18 -45.51
CA TYR A 98 -21.06 2.28 -45.02
C TYR A 98 -21.44 1.75 -43.64
N LEU A 99 -21.55 0.44 -43.50
CA LEU A 99 -21.79 -0.19 -42.20
C LEU A 99 -20.44 -0.64 -41.63
N ASP A 100 -20.01 0.02 -40.55
CA ASP A 100 -18.77 -0.31 -39.87
C ASP A 100 -18.95 -1.53 -38.96
N ASP A 101 -17.90 -2.33 -38.77
CA ASP A 101 -17.95 -3.52 -37.93
C ASP A 101 -18.23 -3.13 -36.47
N GLY A 102 -19.41 -3.51 -35.94
CA GLY A 102 -19.82 -3.23 -34.58
C GLY A 102 -20.71 -1.99 -34.40
N GLU A 103 -21.21 -1.42 -35.50
CA GLU A 103 -22.26 -0.40 -35.51
C GLU A 103 -23.57 -0.96 -36.10
N ASP A 104 -24.71 -0.54 -35.54
CA ASP A 104 -26.05 -0.98 -36.00
C ASP A 104 -26.67 -0.01 -37.03
N VAL A 105 -26.12 1.20 -37.12
CA VAL A 105 -26.61 2.27 -38.00
C VAL A 105 -25.55 2.57 -39.07
N PRO A 106 -25.88 2.48 -40.36
CA PRO A 106 -24.94 2.80 -41.44
C PRO A 106 -24.50 4.26 -41.40
N ILE A 107 -23.26 4.54 -41.77
CA ILE A 107 -22.66 5.86 -41.95
C ILE A 107 -23.01 6.39 -43.35
N LEU A 108 -23.51 7.62 -43.43
CA LEU A 108 -23.87 8.28 -44.67
C LEU A 108 -22.62 8.83 -45.37
N MET A 109 -22.27 8.25 -46.52
CA MET A 109 -21.08 8.60 -47.29
C MET A 109 -21.39 9.66 -48.33
N MET A 110 -20.66 10.76 -48.27
CA MET A 110 -20.83 11.95 -49.11
C MET A 110 -19.49 12.41 -49.69
N GLU A 111 -19.55 13.23 -50.74
CA GLU A 111 -18.35 13.93 -51.21
C GLU A 111 -17.70 14.77 -50.11
N TYR A 112 -16.38 14.87 -50.16
CA TYR A 112 -15.63 15.73 -49.26
C TYR A 112 -15.69 17.19 -49.75
N LEU A 113 -15.96 18.11 -48.83
CA LEU A 113 -15.91 19.56 -49.03
C LEU A 113 -14.98 20.20 -47.99
N SER A 114 -14.38 21.33 -48.35
CA SER A 114 -13.26 21.92 -47.60
C SER A 114 -13.66 22.49 -46.24
N CYS A 115 -14.80 23.19 -46.16
CA CYS A 115 -15.32 23.77 -44.91
C CYS A 115 -16.81 24.13 -45.03
N ALA A 116 -17.45 24.44 -43.90
CA ALA A 116 -18.74 25.12 -43.91
C ALA A 116 -18.55 26.62 -44.21
N LEU A 117 -19.59 27.24 -44.79
CA LEU A 117 -19.59 28.67 -45.08
C LEU A 117 -19.50 29.50 -43.78
N SER A 118 -20.08 29.04 -42.68
CA SER A 118 -19.94 29.65 -41.36
C SER A 118 -18.48 29.71 -40.92
N ASP A 119 -17.75 28.59 -40.98
CA ASP A 119 -16.32 28.54 -40.63
C ASP A 119 -15.50 29.52 -41.49
N CYS A 120 -15.84 29.62 -42.78
CA CYS A 120 -15.20 30.56 -43.70
C CYS A 120 -15.46 32.03 -43.31
N ILE A 121 -16.69 32.36 -42.90
CA ILE A 121 -17.06 33.68 -42.40
C ILE A 121 -16.37 33.98 -41.06
N ASP A 122 -16.34 33.02 -40.14
CA ASP A 122 -15.72 33.20 -38.82
C ASP A 122 -14.20 33.43 -38.96
N MET A 123 -13.56 32.76 -39.91
CA MET A 123 -12.11 32.88 -40.16
C MET A 123 -11.73 34.17 -40.90
N HIS A 124 -12.53 34.61 -41.87
CA HIS A 124 -12.16 35.70 -42.79
C HIS A 124 -13.04 36.96 -42.66
N GLY A 125 -14.09 36.93 -41.85
CA GLY A 125 -15.09 37.98 -41.77
C GLY A 125 -15.95 38.07 -43.04
N VAL A 126 -16.24 39.30 -43.47
CA VAL A 126 -17.01 39.55 -44.69
C VAL A 126 -16.18 39.19 -45.93
N LEU A 127 -16.65 38.20 -46.69
CA LEU A 127 -16.01 37.76 -47.92
C LEU A 127 -16.11 38.82 -49.03
N ALA A 128 -15.19 38.77 -49.99
CA ALA A 128 -15.24 39.62 -51.18
C ALA A 128 -16.60 39.48 -51.90
N SER A 129 -17.10 40.58 -52.47
CA SER A 129 -18.45 40.62 -53.05
C SER A 129 -18.61 39.62 -54.21
N GLU A 130 -17.58 39.44 -55.02
CA GLU A 130 -17.53 38.51 -56.14
C GLU A 130 -17.70 37.04 -55.67
N ILE A 131 -17.01 36.66 -54.58
CA ILE A 131 -17.15 35.34 -53.94
C ILE A 131 -18.57 35.21 -53.39
N SER A 132 -19.01 36.22 -52.63
CA SER A 132 -20.30 36.20 -51.96
C SER A 132 -21.44 36.01 -52.95
N TYR A 133 -21.41 36.73 -54.09
CA TYR A 133 -22.42 36.59 -55.13
C TYR A 133 -22.36 35.23 -55.82
N THR A 134 -21.17 34.65 -56.00
CA THR A 134 -21.00 33.31 -56.56
C THR A 134 -21.57 32.23 -55.65
N ILE A 135 -21.23 32.28 -54.35
CA ILE A 135 -21.76 31.36 -53.32
C ILE A 135 -23.28 31.47 -53.25
N LEU A 136 -23.82 32.69 -53.15
CA LEU A 136 -25.26 32.94 -53.12
C LEU A 136 -25.95 32.41 -54.38
N HIS A 137 -25.37 32.62 -55.55
CA HIS A 137 -25.89 32.08 -56.82
C HIS A 137 -25.94 30.55 -56.83
N ASP A 138 -24.87 29.88 -56.39
CA ASP A 138 -24.83 28.43 -56.24
C ASP A 138 -25.92 27.91 -55.29
N VAL A 139 -26.08 28.55 -54.12
CA VAL A 139 -27.14 28.18 -53.17
C VAL A 139 -28.54 28.38 -53.78
N ALA A 140 -28.76 29.47 -54.52
CA ALA A 140 -30.04 29.70 -55.20
C ALA A 140 -30.31 28.65 -56.30
N LEU A 141 -29.28 28.18 -57.01
CA LEU A 141 -29.41 27.07 -57.97
C LEU A 141 -29.80 25.76 -57.27
N GLY A 142 -29.13 25.44 -56.15
CA GLY A 142 -29.47 24.27 -55.34
C GLY A 142 -30.90 24.30 -54.80
N LEU A 143 -31.31 25.43 -54.22
CA LEU A 143 -32.69 25.61 -53.74
C LEU A 143 -33.72 25.49 -54.85
N ARG A 144 -33.44 26.08 -56.01
CA ARG A 144 -34.33 25.96 -57.17
C ARG A 144 -34.50 24.50 -57.59
N TYR A 145 -33.41 23.73 -57.63
CA TYR A 145 -33.48 22.30 -57.93
C TYR A 145 -34.39 21.54 -56.95
N LEU A 146 -34.29 21.83 -55.64
CA LEU A 146 -35.17 21.23 -54.62
C LEU A 146 -36.64 21.68 -54.78
N HIS A 147 -36.87 22.97 -55.04
CA HIS A 147 -38.21 23.54 -55.16
C HIS A 147 -38.93 23.15 -56.45
N ASP A 148 -38.18 22.94 -57.54
CA ASP A 148 -38.69 22.48 -58.84
C ASP A 148 -38.92 20.96 -58.86
N HIS A 149 -38.50 20.22 -57.81
CA HIS A 149 -38.78 18.80 -57.68
C HIS A 149 -40.29 18.53 -57.67
N ALA A 150 -40.71 17.35 -58.13
CA ALA A 150 -42.11 16.94 -58.17
C ALA A 150 -42.31 15.68 -57.31
N PRO A 151 -42.80 15.78 -56.06
CA PRO A 151 -43.30 16.99 -55.40
C PRO A 151 -42.19 17.92 -54.85
N PRO A 152 -42.44 19.22 -54.63
CA PRO A 152 -41.41 20.16 -54.16
C PRO A 152 -40.80 19.74 -52.83
N ILE A 153 -39.48 19.92 -52.71
CA ILE A 153 -38.72 19.65 -51.49
C ILE A 153 -38.37 20.98 -50.82
N ILE A 154 -38.80 21.18 -49.58
CA ILE A 154 -38.42 22.35 -48.76
C ILE A 154 -37.28 21.93 -47.83
N HIS A 155 -36.20 22.70 -47.77
CA HIS A 155 -35.02 22.41 -46.96
C HIS A 155 -35.29 22.57 -45.45
N ARG A 156 -35.96 23.67 -45.05
CA ARG A 156 -36.33 24.03 -43.67
C ARG A 156 -35.22 24.41 -42.69
N ASP A 157 -33.97 24.01 -42.93
CA ASP A 157 -32.82 24.43 -42.10
C ASP A 157 -31.68 25.06 -42.91
N LEU A 158 -32.02 25.98 -43.82
CA LEU A 158 -31.02 26.64 -44.65
C LEU A 158 -30.22 27.66 -43.85
N THR A 159 -28.98 27.33 -43.50
CA THR A 159 -28.07 28.18 -42.71
C THR A 159 -26.65 28.15 -43.27
N ALA A 160 -25.77 29.04 -42.81
CA ALA A 160 -24.37 29.02 -43.22
C ALA A 160 -23.61 27.75 -42.78
N ASN A 161 -24.06 27.05 -41.73
CA ASN A 161 -23.49 25.75 -41.33
C ASN A 161 -23.82 24.65 -42.33
N ASN A 162 -24.98 24.76 -43.00
CA ASN A 162 -25.48 23.78 -43.95
C ASN A 162 -25.18 24.15 -45.42
N ILE A 163 -24.32 25.16 -45.63
CA ILE A 163 -23.71 25.45 -46.93
C ILE A 163 -22.25 25.06 -46.85
N LEU A 164 -21.86 24.04 -47.59
CA LEU A 164 -20.49 23.56 -47.64
C LEU A 164 -19.77 24.10 -48.88
N LEU A 165 -18.48 24.40 -48.74
CA LEU A 165 -17.65 24.99 -49.79
C LEU A 165 -16.62 23.98 -50.29
N SER A 166 -16.51 23.86 -51.61
CA SER A 166 -15.39 23.15 -52.24
C SER A 166 -14.11 24.00 -52.20
N SER A 167 -12.97 23.38 -52.50
CA SER A 167 -11.68 24.06 -52.69
C SER A 167 -11.66 25.08 -53.85
N SER A 168 -12.75 25.23 -54.60
CA SER A 168 -12.91 26.26 -55.63
C SER A 168 -13.90 27.35 -55.25
N MET A 169 -14.27 27.44 -53.96
CA MET A 169 -15.26 28.37 -53.41
C MET A 169 -16.65 28.23 -54.07
N ARG A 170 -16.96 27.04 -54.57
CA ARG A 170 -18.29 26.67 -55.05
C ARG A 170 -19.10 26.07 -53.91
N ALA A 171 -20.35 26.51 -53.80
CA ALA A 171 -21.21 26.18 -52.67
C ALA A 171 -22.15 25.01 -52.98
N LYS A 172 -22.37 24.17 -51.97
CA LYS A 172 -23.32 23.06 -52.02
C LYS A 172 -24.18 23.04 -50.76
N ILE A 173 -25.47 22.83 -50.92
CA ILE A 173 -26.41 22.67 -49.80
C ILE A 173 -26.27 21.27 -49.22
N SER A 174 -26.15 21.18 -47.90
CA SER A 174 -26.04 19.94 -47.11
C SER A 174 -27.16 19.83 -46.08
N ASP A 175 -27.21 18.70 -45.37
CA ASP A 175 -28.11 18.43 -44.23
C ASP A 175 -29.61 18.51 -44.54
N LEU A 176 -30.10 17.49 -45.26
CA LEU A 176 -31.52 17.33 -45.58
C LEU A 176 -32.30 16.57 -44.49
N GLY A 177 -31.73 16.36 -43.30
CA GLY A 177 -32.43 15.69 -42.19
C GLY A 177 -33.68 16.42 -41.71
N MET A 178 -33.77 17.72 -41.99
CA MET A 178 -34.96 18.53 -41.76
C MET A 178 -35.78 18.79 -43.02
N ALA A 179 -35.48 18.20 -44.19
CA ALA A 179 -36.24 18.49 -45.39
C ALA A 179 -37.68 17.94 -45.35
N LYS A 180 -38.58 18.48 -46.18
CA LYS A 180 -39.97 18.00 -46.32
C LYS A 180 -40.43 18.00 -47.77
N ILE A 181 -40.98 16.88 -48.23
CA ILE A 181 -41.64 16.74 -49.53
C ILE A 181 -43.10 17.21 -49.40
N LEU A 182 -43.52 18.17 -50.24
CA LEU A 182 -44.89 18.68 -50.28
C LEU A 182 -45.82 17.74 -51.07
N ASN A 183 -46.44 16.78 -50.39
CA ASN A 183 -47.45 15.92 -51.03
C ASN A 183 -48.75 16.70 -51.30
N LEU A 184 -49.21 16.72 -52.55
CA LEU A 184 -50.42 17.42 -53.01
C LEU A 184 -51.74 16.66 -52.72
N ALA A 185 -51.72 15.57 -51.95
CA ALA A 185 -52.91 14.75 -51.69
C ALA A 185 -53.76 15.34 -50.54
N PRO A 186 -55.08 15.62 -50.74
CA PRO A 186 -55.94 16.27 -49.74
C PRO A 186 -56.15 15.49 -48.43
N ALA A 187 -55.85 14.18 -48.41
CA ALA A 187 -56.16 13.28 -47.31
C ALA A 187 -55.11 13.25 -46.19
N GLN A 188 -53.96 13.91 -46.35
CA GLN A 188 -52.88 13.97 -45.33
C GLN A 188 -52.63 15.39 -44.80
N MET A 189 -53.57 16.31 -45.01
CA MET A 189 -53.52 17.66 -44.44
C MET A 189 -53.72 17.67 -42.91
N THR A 190 -54.04 16.51 -42.30
CA THR A 190 -54.27 16.32 -40.87
C THR A 190 -53.18 15.49 -40.21
N HIS A 191 -51.93 15.94 -40.24
CA HIS A 191 -50.93 15.43 -39.29
C HIS A 191 -50.40 16.60 -38.47
N ARG A 192 -50.78 16.58 -37.19
CA ARG A 192 -50.37 17.49 -36.12
C ARG A 192 -48.88 17.81 -36.25
N MET A 193 -48.61 19.07 -36.55
CA MET A 193 -47.30 19.61 -36.86
C MET A 193 -46.57 19.96 -35.55
N THR A 194 -45.57 19.19 -35.17
CA THR A 194 -44.62 19.55 -34.10
C THR A 194 -43.92 20.87 -34.42
N VAL A 195 -43.48 21.60 -33.38
CA VAL A 195 -42.66 22.82 -33.51
C VAL A 195 -41.58 22.63 -34.59
N CYS A 196 -41.46 23.59 -35.52
CA CYS A 196 -40.54 23.49 -36.65
C CYS A 196 -39.10 23.21 -36.14
N PRO A 197 -38.47 22.09 -36.55
CA PRO A 197 -37.05 21.89 -36.26
C PRO A 197 -36.20 22.81 -37.16
N GLY A 198 -35.04 23.23 -36.66
CA GLY A 198 -34.07 24.08 -37.37
C GLY A 198 -33.47 25.18 -36.50
N THR A 199 -32.68 26.05 -37.10
CA THR A 199 -32.00 27.15 -36.42
C THR A 199 -32.91 28.37 -36.23
N ILE A 200 -33.33 28.66 -35.00
CA ILE A 200 -34.32 29.70 -34.65
C ILE A 200 -34.02 31.08 -35.27
N SER A 201 -32.75 31.49 -35.39
CA SER A 201 -32.38 32.79 -35.97
C SER A 201 -32.68 32.92 -37.48
N TYR A 202 -32.74 31.79 -38.19
CA TYR A 202 -33.00 31.70 -39.63
C TYR A 202 -34.46 31.40 -39.97
N MET A 203 -35.27 31.07 -38.97
CA MET A 203 -36.68 30.73 -39.18
C MET A 203 -37.53 31.98 -39.46
N PRO A 204 -38.46 31.89 -40.42
CA PRO A 204 -39.47 32.92 -40.60
C PRO A 204 -40.53 32.88 -39.47
N PRO A 205 -41.29 33.98 -39.28
CA PRO A 205 -42.25 34.08 -38.18
C PRO A 205 -43.36 33.03 -38.24
N GLU A 206 -43.82 32.63 -39.43
CA GLU A 206 -44.83 31.59 -39.60
C GLU A 206 -44.32 30.17 -39.32
N ALA A 207 -43.00 29.95 -39.23
CA ALA A 207 -42.46 28.65 -38.80
C ALA A 207 -42.51 28.47 -37.27
N LEU A 208 -42.71 29.57 -36.52
CA LEU A 208 -42.71 29.60 -35.06
C LEU A 208 -44.13 29.47 -34.45
N ILE A 209 -45.17 29.42 -35.28
CA ILE A 209 -46.56 29.22 -34.83
C ILE A 209 -46.86 27.72 -34.64
N ALA A 210 -47.92 27.40 -33.86
CA ALA A 210 -48.25 26.02 -33.50
C ALA A 210 -48.62 25.10 -34.69
N GLU A 211 -49.08 25.67 -35.81
CA GLU A 211 -49.44 24.93 -37.03
C GLU A 211 -48.89 25.66 -38.27
N PRO A 212 -47.58 25.53 -38.57
CA PRO A 212 -46.95 26.23 -39.67
C PRO A 212 -47.41 25.64 -41.02
N LEU A 213 -47.87 26.50 -41.93
CA LEU A 213 -48.06 26.15 -43.34
C LEU A 213 -46.70 26.23 -44.04
N TYR A 214 -46.18 25.10 -44.49
CA TYR A 214 -44.91 25.07 -45.19
C TYR A 214 -45.08 25.27 -46.68
N ASP A 215 -44.40 26.29 -47.18
CA ASP A 215 -44.21 26.54 -48.60
C ASP A 215 -42.71 26.77 -48.89
N THR A 216 -42.38 26.88 -50.16
CA THR A 216 -41.01 27.18 -50.60
C THR A 216 -40.53 28.58 -50.18
N LYS A 217 -41.42 29.46 -49.71
CA LYS A 217 -41.09 30.81 -49.23
C LYS A 217 -40.46 30.79 -47.84
N LEU A 218 -40.54 29.67 -47.11
CA LEU A 218 -39.80 29.45 -45.88
C LEU A 218 -38.29 29.52 -46.17
N ASP A 219 -37.80 28.73 -47.12
CA ASP A 219 -36.39 28.74 -47.52
C ASP A 219 -35.99 30.10 -48.11
N CYS A 220 -36.90 30.81 -48.78
CA CYS A 220 -36.63 32.15 -49.31
C CYS A 220 -36.38 33.19 -48.20
N PHE A 221 -37.02 33.04 -47.03
CA PHE A 221 -36.73 33.86 -45.86
C PHE A 221 -35.37 33.50 -45.26
N SER A 222 -35.11 32.22 -45.05
CA SER A 222 -33.82 31.73 -44.52
C SER A 222 -32.66 32.14 -45.44
N TYR A 223 -32.88 32.16 -46.75
CA TYR A 223 -31.95 32.71 -47.74
C TYR A 223 -31.68 34.21 -47.55
N GLY A 224 -32.72 34.98 -47.19
CA GLY A 224 -32.59 36.38 -46.77
C GLY A 224 -31.69 36.57 -45.54
N VAL A 225 -31.85 35.69 -44.55
CA VAL A 225 -31.01 35.68 -43.34
C VAL A 225 -29.58 35.22 -43.65
N LEU A 226 -29.40 34.26 -44.56
CA LEU A 226 -28.09 33.83 -45.06
C LEU A 226 -27.32 35.00 -45.70
N MET A 227 -27.99 35.80 -46.55
CA MET A 227 -27.38 37.02 -47.10
C MET A 227 -26.95 38.00 -46.00
N LEU A 228 -27.76 38.17 -44.94
CA LEU A 228 -27.36 39.02 -43.80
C LEU A 228 -26.11 38.48 -43.11
N HIS A 229 -26.06 37.17 -42.85
CA HIS A 229 -24.90 36.55 -42.20
C HIS A 229 -23.62 36.80 -43.00
N MET A 230 -23.66 36.54 -44.31
CA MET A 230 -22.52 36.74 -45.20
C MET A 230 -22.04 38.19 -45.26
N PHE A 231 -22.96 39.15 -45.37
CA PHE A 231 -22.59 40.57 -45.55
C PHE A 231 -22.30 41.31 -44.25
N CYS A 232 -22.69 40.76 -43.09
CA CYS A 232 -22.31 41.30 -41.78
C CYS A 232 -21.07 40.63 -41.20
N GLY A 233 -20.76 39.40 -41.61
CA GLY A 233 -19.68 38.60 -41.02
C GLY A 233 -19.93 38.19 -39.56
N GLU A 234 -21.17 38.33 -39.08
CA GLU A 234 -21.58 38.00 -37.72
C GLU A 234 -22.86 37.16 -37.76
N TRP A 235 -22.98 36.20 -36.84
CA TRP A 235 -24.18 35.39 -36.70
C TRP A 235 -25.43 36.29 -36.47
N PRO A 236 -26.47 36.16 -37.30
CA PRO A 236 -27.64 37.02 -37.20
C PRO A 236 -28.48 36.63 -35.98
N ILE A 237 -28.65 37.55 -35.04
CA ILE A 237 -29.40 37.36 -33.80
C ILE A 237 -30.64 38.24 -33.83
N ALA A 238 -31.82 37.67 -33.62
CA ALA A 238 -33.08 38.41 -33.54
C ALA A 238 -33.74 38.16 -32.18
N LEU A 239 -33.21 38.72 -31.08
CA LEU A 239 -33.73 38.42 -29.73
C LEU A 239 -34.94 39.26 -29.32
N GLU A 240 -35.08 40.47 -29.87
CA GLU A 240 -36.20 41.36 -29.54
C GLU A 240 -37.42 40.98 -30.39
N TYR A 241 -38.54 40.67 -29.74
CA TYR A 241 -39.82 40.35 -30.39
C TYR A 241 -40.86 41.45 -30.23
N LEU A 242 -40.72 42.27 -29.18
CA LEU A 242 -41.69 43.25 -28.77
C LEU A 242 -41.00 44.60 -28.58
N GLN A 243 -41.65 45.67 -29.01
CA GLN A 243 -41.25 47.05 -28.69
C GLN A 243 -42.38 47.77 -27.96
N PRO A 244 -42.08 48.77 -27.11
CA PRO A 244 -43.09 49.62 -26.51
C PRO A 244 -43.93 50.31 -27.59
N ASP A 245 -45.25 50.27 -27.43
CA ASP A 245 -46.17 51.00 -28.30
C ASP A 245 -46.02 52.51 -28.04
N THR A 246 -45.56 53.24 -29.05
CA THR A 246 -45.40 54.71 -28.96
C THR A 246 -46.72 55.45 -28.83
N THR A 247 -47.84 54.81 -29.15
CA THR A 247 -49.19 55.39 -29.09
C THR A 247 -49.94 55.05 -27.79
N HIS A 248 -49.60 53.94 -27.14
CA HIS A 248 -50.24 53.49 -25.89
C HIS A 248 -49.19 53.09 -24.83
N PRO A 249 -48.83 54.01 -23.92
CA PRO A 249 -47.86 53.71 -22.86
C PRO A 249 -48.25 52.47 -22.04
N GLY A 250 -47.31 51.53 -21.88
CA GLY A 250 -47.52 50.26 -21.17
C GLY A 250 -48.00 49.10 -22.05
N ARG A 251 -48.31 49.35 -23.33
CA ARG A 251 -48.57 48.30 -24.33
C ARG A 251 -47.28 47.98 -25.10
N TYR A 252 -47.13 46.73 -25.50
CA TYR A 252 -46.06 46.29 -26.40
C TYR A 252 -46.66 45.77 -27.70
N VAL A 253 -45.99 46.05 -28.83
CA VAL A 253 -46.37 45.59 -30.16
C VAL A 253 -45.27 44.71 -30.77
N PRO A 254 -45.62 43.70 -31.57
CA PRO A 254 -44.63 42.85 -32.22
C PRO A 254 -43.81 43.63 -33.24
N LEU A 255 -42.51 43.38 -33.25
CA LEU A 255 -41.59 43.90 -34.27
C LEU A 255 -41.68 43.07 -35.56
N THR A 256 -41.57 43.73 -36.70
CA THR A 256 -41.38 43.08 -38.00
C THR A 256 -39.97 42.49 -38.11
N GLU A 257 -39.77 41.50 -38.97
CA GLU A 257 -38.44 40.85 -39.10
C GLU A 257 -37.36 41.81 -39.60
N ILE A 258 -37.75 42.83 -40.35
CA ILE A 258 -36.89 43.94 -40.79
C ILE A 258 -36.46 44.79 -39.59
N GLU A 259 -37.37 45.16 -38.71
CA GLU A 259 -37.05 45.96 -37.51
C GLU A 259 -36.18 45.16 -36.54
N ARG A 260 -36.49 43.88 -36.34
CA ARG A 260 -35.70 42.96 -35.48
C ARG A 260 -34.24 42.81 -35.96
N ARG A 261 -33.98 43.03 -37.25
CA ARG A 261 -32.65 42.88 -37.87
C ARG A 261 -32.07 44.20 -38.36
N ASP A 262 -32.60 45.34 -37.91
CA ASP A 262 -32.20 46.65 -38.41
C ASP A 262 -30.73 46.99 -38.10
N LYS A 263 -30.16 46.45 -37.01
CA LYS A 263 -28.71 46.51 -36.72
C LYS A 263 -27.90 45.99 -37.92
N TYR A 264 -28.23 44.81 -38.42
CA TYR A 264 -27.52 44.14 -39.52
C TYR A 264 -27.75 44.87 -40.85
N LEU A 265 -29.00 45.25 -41.12
CA LEU A 265 -29.35 45.99 -42.35
C LEU A 265 -28.61 47.33 -42.45
N ARG A 266 -28.44 48.05 -41.34
CA ARG A 266 -27.66 49.29 -41.30
C ARG A 266 -26.16 49.05 -41.46
N SER A 267 -25.63 47.97 -40.88
CA SER A 267 -24.22 47.59 -41.01
C SER A 267 -23.81 47.33 -42.46
N ILE A 268 -24.65 46.60 -43.22
CA ILE A 268 -24.43 46.33 -44.65
C ILE A 268 -24.49 47.62 -45.50
N GLY A 269 -25.28 48.60 -45.06
CA GLY A 269 -25.48 49.86 -45.75
C GLY A 269 -26.59 49.80 -46.81
N HIS A 270 -27.42 50.84 -46.86
CA HIS A 270 -28.59 50.90 -47.75
C HIS A 270 -28.26 50.92 -49.25
N THR A 271 -27.02 51.24 -49.61
CA THR A 271 -26.53 51.30 -50.99
C THR A 271 -26.05 49.95 -51.52
N HIS A 272 -26.01 48.90 -50.69
CA HIS A 272 -25.58 47.58 -51.13
C HIS A 272 -26.50 47.04 -52.25
N PRO A 273 -25.97 46.53 -53.37
CA PRO A 273 -26.77 46.14 -54.55
C PRO A 273 -27.89 45.14 -54.26
N LEU A 274 -27.69 44.23 -53.30
CA LEU A 274 -28.67 43.22 -52.90
C LEU A 274 -29.59 43.66 -51.75
N MET A 275 -29.45 44.87 -51.22
CA MET A 275 -30.29 45.36 -50.11
C MET A 275 -31.81 45.28 -50.43
N PRO A 276 -32.28 45.64 -51.64
CA PRO A 276 -33.70 45.48 -51.98
C PRO A 276 -34.16 44.02 -51.92
N LEU A 277 -33.32 43.09 -52.38
CA LEU A 277 -33.61 41.66 -52.36
C LEU A 277 -33.69 41.12 -50.93
N ILE A 278 -32.70 41.45 -50.09
CA ILE A 278 -32.65 41.09 -48.67
C ILE A 278 -33.94 41.52 -47.96
N ARG A 279 -34.36 42.78 -48.13
CA ARG A 279 -35.58 43.30 -47.48
C ARG A 279 -36.85 42.62 -47.95
N ARG A 280 -36.94 42.18 -49.21
CA ARG A 280 -38.11 41.42 -49.69
C ARG A 280 -38.11 39.98 -49.18
N CYS A 281 -36.95 39.32 -49.10
CA CYS A 281 -36.84 37.99 -48.48
C CYS A 281 -37.27 38.01 -47.01
N LEU A 282 -36.94 39.08 -46.28
CA LEU A 282 -37.26 39.25 -44.85
C LEU A 282 -38.67 39.80 -44.57
N ARG A 283 -39.60 39.78 -45.53
CA ARG A 283 -40.99 40.16 -45.28
C ARG A 283 -41.67 39.14 -44.37
N ASN A 284 -42.46 39.63 -43.41
CA ASN A 284 -43.18 38.78 -42.47
C ASN A 284 -44.19 37.87 -43.18
N LEU A 285 -44.87 38.35 -44.23
CA LEU A 285 -45.84 37.55 -44.98
C LEU A 285 -45.15 36.75 -46.10
N PRO A 286 -45.33 35.41 -46.18
CA PRO A 286 -44.72 34.56 -47.22
C PRO A 286 -45.04 34.99 -48.66
N ALA A 287 -46.26 35.47 -48.90
CA ALA A 287 -46.72 35.91 -50.21
C ALA A 287 -45.95 37.14 -50.75
N GLU A 288 -45.39 37.96 -49.87
CA GLU A 288 -44.62 39.16 -50.25
C GLU A 288 -43.14 38.87 -50.57
N ARG A 289 -42.66 37.67 -50.24
CA ARG A 289 -41.29 37.24 -50.50
C ARG A 289 -41.14 36.85 -51.98
N PRO A 290 -39.98 37.08 -52.62
CA PRO A 290 -39.73 36.56 -53.95
C PRO A 290 -39.67 35.02 -53.94
N GLY A 291 -40.00 34.39 -55.06
CA GLY A 291 -39.66 32.98 -55.26
C GLY A 291 -38.18 32.78 -55.58
N VAL A 292 -37.66 31.55 -55.44
CA VAL A 292 -36.25 31.25 -55.72
C VAL A 292 -35.84 31.57 -57.17
N ALA A 293 -36.75 31.43 -58.14
CA ALA A 293 -36.51 31.80 -59.52
C ALA A 293 -36.23 33.31 -59.71
N GLU A 294 -36.95 34.17 -58.97
CA GLU A 294 -36.74 35.62 -58.97
C GLU A 294 -35.41 35.98 -58.29
N ILE A 295 -35.12 35.35 -57.14
CA ILE A 295 -33.85 35.49 -56.40
C ILE A 295 -32.68 35.17 -57.35
N LEU A 296 -32.75 34.05 -58.06
CA LEU A 296 -31.70 33.59 -58.97
C LEU A 296 -31.49 34.55 -60.15
N ASN A 297 -32.56 35.13 -60.70
CA ASN A 297 -32.46 36.10 -61.81
C ASN A 297 -31.71 37.37 -61.38
N GLU A 298 -31.98 37.87 -60.17
CA GLU A 298 -31.29 39.04 -59.62
C GLU A 298 -29.82 38.74 -59.32
N LEU A 299 -29.52 37.57 -58.75
CA LEU A 299 -28.13 37.14 -58.50
C LEU A 299 -27.35 36.89 -59.78
N SER A 300 -27.98 36.30 -60.80
CA SER A 300 -27.34 36.10 -62.11
C SER A 300 -26.90 37.43 -62.72
N THR A 301 -27.66 38.50 -62.49
CA THR A 301 -27.29 39.86 -62.88
C THR A 301 -26.07 40.36 -62.10
N MET A 302 -25.97 40.06 -60.80
CA MET A 302 -24.81 40.43 -59.99
C MET A 302 -23.55 39.66 -60.38
N VAL A 303 -23.63 38.34 -60.54
CA VAL A 303 -22.49 37.51 -60.99
C VAL A 303 -22.00 37.92 -62.37
N SER A 304 -22.90 38.33 -63.27
CA SER A 304 -22.50 38.83 -64.59
C SER A 304 -21.81 40.20 -64.54
N ARG A 305 -22.17 41.06 -63.57
CA ARG A 305 -21.56 42.39 -63.38
C ARG A 305 -20.24 42.31 -62.62
N TYR A 306 -20.14 41.37 -61.68
CA TYR A 306 -19.00 41.15 -60.81
C TYR A 306 -18.53 39.70 -60.98
N PRO A 307 -17.95 39.34 -62.14
CA PRO A 307 -17.50 37.99 -62.38
C PRO A 307 -16.42 37.60 -61.36
N PRO A 308 -16.39 36.35 -60.88
CA PRO A 308 -15.37 35.90 -59.94
C PRO A 308 -13.98 36.10 -60.54
N VAL A 309 -13.19 36.98 -59.92
CA VAL A 309 -11.80 37.20 -60.31
C VAL A 309 -10.95 36.16 -59.60
N PHE A 310 -10.73 35.02 -60.25
CA PHE A 310 -9.93 33.91 -59.71
C PHE A 310 -8.52 34.33 -59.28
N GLY A 311 -7.99 35.46 -59.76
CA GLY A 311 -6.64 35.96 -59.44
C GLY A 311 -6.38 36.24 -57.95
N ASN A 312 -7.36 36.72 -57.18
CA ASN A 312 -7.19 36.95 -55.74
C ASN A 312 -7.60 35.73 -54.88
N HIS A 313 -8.30 34.76 -55.47
CA HIS A 313 -8.64 33.50 -54.78
C HIS A 313 -7.47 32.53 -54.80
N VAL A 314 -6.57 32.63 -55.79
CA VAL A 314 -5.34 31.83 -55.78
C VAL A 314 -4.54 32.11 -54.51
N GLU A 315 -4.35 33.35 -54.06
CA GLU A 315 -3.67 33.61 -52.79
C GLU A 315 -4.41 33.07 -51.55
N MET A 316 -5.74 33.06 -51.57
CA MET A 316 -6.55 32.51 -50.46
C MET A 316 -6.52 30.98 -50.47
N LEU A 317 -6.59 30.36 -51.65
CA LEU A 317 -6.49 28.91 -51.86
C LEU A 317 -5.07 28.41 -51.63
N GLU A 318 -4.04 29.18 -52.01
CA GLU A 318 -2.64 28.92 -51.71
C GLU A 318 -2.39 29.05 -50.21
N ARG A 319 -2.98 30.05 -49.53
CA ARG A 319 -2.97 30.11 -48.06
C ARG A 319 -3.67 28.91 -47.45
N MET A 320 -4.88 28.56 -47.90
CA MET A 320 -5.59 27.36 -47.41
C MET A 320 -4.80 26.07 -47.66
N HIS A 321 -4.18 25.89 -48.82
CA HIS A 321 -3.35 24.72 -49.11
C HIS A 321 -2.03 24.74 -48.33
N HIS A 322 -1.43 25.91 -48.11
CA HIS A 322 -0.22 26.05 -47.30
C HIS A 322 -0.51 25.76 -45.83
N ASP A 323 -1.60 26.31 -45.31
CA ASP A 323 -2.11 26.05 -43.97
C ASP A 323 -2.50 24.57 -43.84
N GLU A 324 -3.13 23.94 -44.85
CA GLU A 324 -3.45 22.51 -44.83
C GLU A 324 -2.17 21.65 -44.83
N ALA A 325 -1.13 22.03 -45.58
CA ALA A 325 0.16 21.35 -45.56
C ALA A 325 0.92 21.52 -44.23
N GLU A 326 0.89 22.71 -43.64
CA GLU A 326 1.48 22.99 -42.33
C GLU A 326 0.73 22.26 -41.23
N ILE A 327 -0.60 22.22 -41.29
CA ILE A 327 -1.45 21.43 -40.40
C ILE A 327 -1.14 19.94 -40.56
N ASP A 328 -0.97 19.42 -41.76
CA ASP A 328 -0.61 18.02 -41.98
C ASP A 328 0.78 17.69 -41.45
N GLN A 329 1.73 18.62 -41.55
CA GLN A 329 3.05 18.49 -40.93
C GLN A 329 2.96 18.46 -39.40
N LEU A 330 2.21 19.38 -38.79
CA LEU A 330 1.96 19.40 -37.35
C LEU A 330 1.23 18.14 -36.89
N ARG A 331 0.31 17.60 -37.69
CA ARG A 331 -0.38 16.33 -37.41
C ARG A 331 0.57 15.15 -37.36
N LEU A 332 1.49 15.06 -38.32
CA LEU A 332 2.51 14.02 -38.33
C LEU A 332 3.38 14.10 -37.05
N GLU A 333 3.69 15.31 -36.60
CA GLU A 333 4.43 15.56 -35.36
C GLU A 333 3.62 15.16 -34.11
N VAL A 334 2.32 15.48 -34.07
CA VAL A 334 1.41 15.05 -33.00
C VAL A 334 1.29 13.53 -32.94
N ASP A 335 1.18 12.84 -34.07
CA ASP A 335 1.11 11.38 -34.11
C ASP A 335 2.42 10.73 -33.66
N GLN A 336 3.57 11.34 -33.97
CA GLN A 336 4.87 10.93 -33.42
C GLN A 336 4.91 11.11 -31.90
N LEU A 337 4.46 12.27 -31.40
CA LEU A 337 4.40 12.54 -29.96
C LEU A 337 3.44 11.59 -29.23
N ARG A 338 2.31 11.23 -29.84
CA ARG A 338 1.36 10.25 -29.28
C ARG A 338 1.97 8.86 -29.17
N LYS A 339 2.72 8.40 -30.19
CA LYS A 339 3.46 7.14 -30.10
C LYS A 339 4.49 7.16 -28.98
N LEU A 340 5.24 8.26 -28.87
CA LEU A 340 6.25 8.43 -27.84
C LEU A 340 5.64 8.53 -26.43
N LEU A 341 4.47 9.17 -26.31
CA LEU A 341 3.69 9.20 -25.07
C LEU A 341 3.26 7.79 -24.67
N HIS A 342 2.73 7.00 -25.60
CA HIS A 342 2.31 5.62 -25.33
C HIS A 342 3.49 4.72 -24.90
N GLU A 343 4.65 4.87 -25.54
CA GLU A 343 5.88 4.18 -25.12
C GLU A 343 6.29 4.57 -23.68
N LYS A 344 6.20 5.86 -23.34
CA LYS A 344 6.55 6.36 -22.00
C LYS A 344 5.54 5.94 -20.94
N GLU A 345 4.25 5.88 -21.26
CA GLU A 345 3.22 5.35 -20.36
C GLU A 345 3.47 3.89 -20.04
N HIS A 346 3.81 3.07 -21.04
CA HIS A 346 4.17 1.67 -20.84
C HIS A 346 5.45 1.51 -20.00
N GLU A 347 6.45 2.39 -20.18
CA GLU A 347 7.67 2.40 -19.35
C GLU A 347 7.36 2.74 -17.88
N VAL A 348 6.50 3.73 -17.64
CA VAL A 348 6.04 4.09 -16.29
C VAL A 348 5.25 2.96 -15.64
N GLU A 349 4.40 2.27 -16.38
CA GLU A 349 3.61 1.16 -15.86
C GLU A 349 4.48 -0.04 -15.48
N ASN A 350 5.48 -0.37 -16.31
CA ASN A 350 6.49 -1.37 -15.98
C ASN A 350 7.27 -1.00 -14.71
N LEU A 351 7.72 0.26 -14.59
CA LEU A 351 8.40 0.73 -13.39
C LEU A 351 7.50 0.62 -12.15
N ARG A 352 6.24 1.04 -12.25
CA ARG A 352 5.26 0.88 -11.17
C ARG A 352 5.12 -0.57 -10.74
N PHE A 353 4.98 -1.50 -11.69
CA PHE A 353 4.87 -2.93 -11.41
C PHE A 353 6.12 -3.46 -10.69
N THR A 354 7.32 -3.13 -11.17
CA THR A 354 8.58 -3.54 -10.51
C THR A 354 8.71 -2.98 -9.09
N THR A 355 8.45 -1.68 -8.90
CA THR A 355 8.51 -1.05 -7.57
C THR A 355 7.47 -1.61 -6.61
N ALA A 356 6.28 -1.97 -7.09
CA ALA A 356 5.24 -2.59 -6.26
C ALA A 356 5.69 -3.98 -5.77
N GLY A 357 6.34 -4.76 -6.65
CA GLY A 357 6.94 -6.05 -6.28
C GLY A 357 8.04 -5.90 -5.23
N GLU A 358 8.95 -4.94 -5.39
CA GLU A 358 10.02 -4.67 -4.41
C GLU A 358 9.45 -4.26 -3.04
N ILE A 359 8.45 -3.37 -3.01
CA ILE A 359 7.77 -2.95 -1.79
C ILE A 359 7.15 -4.14 -1.07
N GLU A 360 6.50 -5.05 -1.80
CA GLU A 360 5.86 -6.22 -1.19
C GLU A 360 6.90 -7.17 -0.59
N THR A 361 8.01 -7.44 -1.28
CA THR A 361 9.12 -8.23 -0.71
C THR A 361 9.73 -7.59 0.53
N LEU A 362 9.89 -6.26 0.56
CA LEU A 362 10.38 -5.56 1.74
C LEU A 362 9.39 -5.63 2.92
N ARG A 363 8.09 -5.56 2.65
CA ARG A 363 7.04 -5.74 3.68
C ARG A 363 7.10 -7.13 4.30
N GLU A 364 7.22 -8.18 3.48
CA GLU A 364 7.38 -9.55 3.96
C GLU A 364 8.63 -9.70 4.85
N GLN A 365 9.76 -9.11 4.44
CA GLN A 365 10.99 -9.11 5.24
C GLN A 365 10.83 -8.39 6.58
N ILE A 366 10.16 -7.23 6.60
CA ILE A 366 9.88 -6.48 7.83
C ILE A 366 9.06 -7.32 8.80
N VAL A 367 7.98 -7.98 8.32
CA VAL A 367 7.14 -8.85 9.15
C VAL A 367 7.95 -10.01 9.74
N CYS A 368 8.82 -10.64 8.94
CA CYS A 368 9.71 -11.69 9.44
C CYS A 368 10.67 -11.19 10.54
N LEU A 369 11.26 -10.01 10.35
CA LEU A 369 12.17 -9.41 11.33
C LEU A 369 11.44 -9.01 12.61
N GLU A 370 10.24 -8.44 12.51
CA GLU A 370 9.40 -8.10 13.67
C GLU A 370 9.04 -9.33 14.49
N ASN A 371 8.62 -10.42 13.84
CA ASN A 371 8.33 -11.69 14.50
C ASN A 371 9.58 -12.25 15.21
N SER A 372 10.75 -12.21 14.55
CA SER A 372 12.01 -12.63 15.15
C SER A 372 12.40 -11.77 16.35
N ARG A 373 12.18 -10.45 16.29
CA ARG A 373 12.44 -9.53 17.41
C ARG A 373 11.57 -9.87 18.61
N VAL A 374 10.27 -10.07 18.40
CA VAL A 374 9.33 -10.41 19.49
C VAL A 374 9.72 -11.73 20.17
N LEU A 375 10.13 -12.74 19.39
CA LEU A 375 10.65 -14.01 19.93
C LEU A 375 11.92 -13.81 20.78
N GLN A 376 12.86 -12.99 20.30
CA GLN A 376 14.08 -12.68 21.05
C GLN A 376 13.79 -11.90 22.34
N GLU A 377 12.88 -10.92 22.31
CA GLU A 377 12.45 -10.17 23.50
C GLU A 377 11.82 -11.09 24.55
N ALA A 378 10.98 -12.05 24.12
CA ALA A 378 10.39 -13.05 25.02
C ALA A 378 11.46 -13.94 25.68
N GLN A 379 12.47 -14.39 24.91
CA GLN A 379 13.55 -15.22 25.44
C GLN A 379 14.44 -14.46 26.43
N VAL A 380 14.70 -13.17 26.18
CA VAL A 380 15.44 -12.31 27.13
C VAL A 380 14.66 -12.16 28.44
N LEU A 381 13.34 -11.95 28.38
CA LEU A 381 12.50 -11.87 29.58
C LEU A 381 12.51 -13.16 30.39
N GLU A 382 12.49 -14.31 29.73
CA GLU A 382 12.58 -15.62 30.38
C GLU A 382 13.92 -15.80 31.10
N LEU A 383 15.04 -15.52 30.43
CA LEU A 383 16.38 -15.56 31.01
C LEU A 383 16.54 -14.58 32.17
N GLN A 384 15.95 -13.39 32.09
CA GLN A 384 15.94 -12.44 33.21
C GLN A 384 15.18 -13.00 34.41
N SER A 385 14.07 -13.71 34.19
CA SER A 385 13.30 -14.36 35.25
C SER A 385 14.09 -15.49 35.93
N GLU A 386 14.84 -16.27 35.15
CA GLU A 386 15.71 -17.34 35.66
C GLU A 386 16.89 -16.78 36.41
N SER A 387 17.58 -15.77 35.87
CA SER A 387 18.66 -15.07 36.56
C SER A 387 18.18 -14.51 37.90
N LYS A 388 16.97 -13.94 37.97
CA LYS A 388 16.41 -13.43 39.22
C LYS A 388 16.13 -14.56 40.23
N ARG A 389 15.63 -15.71 39.78
CA ARG A 389 15.44 -16.90 40.62
C ARG A 389 16.78 -17.44 41.14
N MET A 390 17.79 -17.54 40.28
CA MET A 390 19.13 -17.96 40.66
C MET A 390 19.76 -17.00 41.67
N GLN A 391 19.64 -15.68 41.48
CA GLN A 391 20.16 -14.69 42.43
C GLN A 391 19.50 -14.82 43.82
N LEU A 392 18.19 -15.11 43.87
CA LEU A 392 17.51 -15.36 45.15
C LEU A 392 18.04 -16.64 45.81
N SER A 393 18.21 -17.72 45.05
CA SER A 393 18.78 -18.98 45.56
C SER A 393 20.22 -18.81 46.06
N VAL A 394 21.06 -18.05 45.35
CA VAL A 394 22.43 -17.74 45.80
C VAL A 394 22.41 -16.97 47.11
N ARG A 395 21.55 -15.95 47.25
CA ARG A 395 21.41 -15.20 48.50
C ARG A 395 20.96 -16.08 49.67
N GLU A 396 20.10 -17.06 49.41
CA GLU A 396 19.66 -18.03 50.41
C GLU A 396 20.81 -18.96 50.83
N MET A 397 21.56 -19.51 49.87
CA MET A 397 22.76 -20.31 50.16
C MET A 397 23.85 -19.51 50.89
N GLU A 398 24.07 -18.24 50.54
CA GLU A 398 25.00 -17.36 51.25
C GLU A 398 24.58 -17.14 52.70
N ARG A 399 23.27 -17.01 52.95
CA ARG A 399 22.71 -16.90 54.30
C ARG A 399 22.93 -18.19 55.09
N GLU A 400 22.61 -19.35 54.52
CA GLU A 400 22.83 -20.66 55.16
C GLU A 400 24.32 -20.88 55.47
N LEU A 401 25.21 -20.50 54.55
CA LEU A 401 26.65 -20.57 54.75
C LEU A 401 27.11 -19.66 55.89
N ALA A 402 26.57 -18.45 56.00
CA ALA A 402 26.87 -17.54 57.10
C ALA A 402 26.40 -18.11 58.46
N GLU A 403 25.20 -18.67 58.52
CA GLU A 403 24.66 -19.34 59.70
C GLU A 403 25.53 -20.56 60.09
N ALA A 404 25.93 -21.38 59.12
CA ALA A 404 26.81 -22.53 59.35
C ALA A 404 28.20 -22.11 59.86
N ARG A 405 28.80 -21.04 59.30
CA ARG A 405 30.07 -20.48 59.77
C ARG A 405 29.99 -20.01 61.22
N SER A 406 28.93 -19.27 61.56
CA SER A 406 28.69 -18.84 62.94
C SER A 406 28.55 -20.03 63.89
N ARG A 407 27.90 -21.11 63.44
CA ARG A 407 27.76 -22.33 64.24
C ARG A 407 29.09 -23.07 64.44
N ILE A 408 29.93 -23.12 63.41
CA ILE A 408 31.28 -23.70 63.50
C ILE A 408 32.13 -22.89 64.50
N GLU A 409 32.05 -21.56 64.45
CA GLU A 409 32.80 -20.68 65.36
C GLU A 409 32.37 -20.90 66.82
N GLN A 410 31.05 -20.95 67.10
CA GLN A 410 30.52 -21.30 68.42
C GLN A 410 31.02 -22.67 68.91
N LEU A 411 30.95 -23.69 68.05
CA LEU A 411 31.42 -25.04 68.41
C LEU A 411 32.93 -25.09 68.65
N SER A 412 33.71 -24.26 67.93
CA SER A 412 35.16 -24.13 68.15
C SER A 412 35.45 -23.51 69.52
N GLU A 413 34.74 -22.44 69.90
CA GLU A 413 34.86 -21.83 71.22
C GLU A 413 34.46 -22.80 72.35
N GLU A 414 33.36 -23.53 72.17
CA GLU A 414 32.93 -24.59 73.12
C GLU A 414 33.98 -25.69 73.26
N LEU A 415 34.61 -26.10 72.14
CA LEU A 415 35.65 -27.12 72.13
C LEU A 415 36.93 -26.62 72.83
N GLU A 416 37.36 -25.39 72.58
CA GLU A 416 38.51 -24.78 73.26
C GLU A 416 38.28 -24.67 74.77
N ALA A 417 37.09 -24.25 75.19
CA ALA A 417 36.70 -24.19 76.60
C ALA A 417 36.71 -25.58 77.26
N ALA A 418 36.14 -26.59 76.59
CA ALA A 418 36.14 -27.97 77.09
C ALA A 418 37.56 -28.55 77.18
N THR A 419 38.41 -28.27 76.19
CA THR A 419 39.81 -28.72 76.16
C THR A 419 40.63 -28.09 77.28
N SER A 420 40.44 -26.78 77.52
CA SER A 420 41.09 -26.04 78.61
C SER A 420 40.68 -26.60 79.98
N SER A 421 39.38 -26.85 80.17
CA SER A 421 38.86 -27.46 81.41
C SER A 421 39.42 -28.87 81.65
N ALA A 422 39.51 -29.70 80.60
CA ALA A 422 40.10 -31.03 80.71
C ALA A 422 41.61 -30.98 81.02
N GLN A 423 42.35 -30.03 80.44
CA GLN A 423 43.77 -29.81 80.77
C GLN A 423 43.95 -29.39 82.23
N GLU A 424 43.12 -28.48 82.73
CA GLU A 424 43.18 -28.00 84.11
C GLU A 424 42.90 -29.14 85.11
N GLN A 425 41.83 -29.92 84.88
CA GLN A 425 41.52 -31.12 85.67
C GLN A 425 42.65 -32.17 85.62
N GLY A 426 43.28 -32.35 84.46
CA GLY A 426 44.43 -33.24 84.28
C GLY A 426 45.66 -32.78 85.07
N GLN A 427 45.98 -31.49 85.04
CA GLN A 427 47.07 -30.89 85.82
C GLN A 427 46.83 -30.98 87.32
N GLU A 428 45.60 -30.73 87.77
CA GLU A 428 45.21 -30.85 89.18
C GLU A 428 45.36 -32.31 89.68
N SER A 429 44.91 -33.26 88.86
CA SER A 429 45.06 -34.70 89.14
C SER A 429 46.54 -35.13 89.23
N LEU A 430 47.39 -34.66 88.32
CA LEU A 430 48.84 -34.88 88.35
C LEU A 430 49.50 -34.28 89.60
N THR A 431 49.09 -33.08 89.98
CA THR A 431 49.60 -32.40 91.18
C THR A 431 49.23 -33.17 92.45
N ARG A 432 48.00 -33.69 92.52
CA ARG A 432 47.53 -34.54 93.62
C ARG A 432 48.32 -35.85 93.71
N LEU A 433 48.58 -36.51 92.59
CA LEU A 433 49.38 -37.74 92.54
C LEU A 433 50.81 -37.51 93.04
N ARG A 434 51.48 -36.42 92.62
CA ARG A 434 52.83 -36.08 93.13
C ARG A 434 52.85 -35.87 94.64
N ARG A 435 51.80 -35.26 95.20
CA ARG A 435 51.69 -35.03 96.65
C ARG A 435 51.60 -36.35 97.42
N LEU A 436 50.73 -37.26 96.97
CA LEU A 436 50.58 -38.60 97.54
C LEU A 436 51.87 -39.42 97.41
N GLN A 437 52.57 -39.31 96.28
CA GLN A 437 53.85 -39.99 96.09
C GLN A 437 54.90 -39.50 97.09
N ASN A 438 54.99 -38.18 97.31
CA ASN A 438 55.91 -37.61 98.29
C ASN A 438 55.58 -38.08 99.72
N GLU A 439 54.31 -38.09 100.11
CA GLU A 439 53.85 -38.60 101.42
C GLU A 439 54.16 -40.10 101.63
N LEU A 440 54.01 -40.91 100.57
CA LEU A 440 54.35 -42.33 100.64
C LEU A 440 55.86 -42.54 100.82
N THR A 441 56.68 -41.77 100.10
CA THR A 441 58.14 -41.84 100.24
C THR A 441 58.64 -41.38 101.61
N SER A 442 58.02 -40.37 102.22
CA SER A 442 58.40 -39.93 103.58
C SER A 442 58.00 -40.98 104.62
N SER A 443 56.79 -41.55 104.53
CA SER A 443 56.32 -42.59 105.44
C SER A 443 57.16 -43.87 105.35
N SER A 444 57.60 -44.24 104.13
CA SER A 444 58.50 -45.38 103.92
C SER A 444 59.86 -45.17 104.62
N LYS A 445 60.47 -43.99 104.49
CA LYS A 445 61.75 -43.67 105.17
C LYS A 445 61.63 -43.68 106.69
N GLU A 446 60.51 -43.20 107.24
CA GLU A 446 60.27 -43.27 108.69
C GLU A 446 60.15 -44.70 109.20
N ARG A 447 59.41 -45.56 108.49
CA ARG A 447 59.25 -46.98 108.87
C ARG A 447 60.58 -47.74 108.83
N GLU A 448 61.41 -47.47 107.82
CA GLU A 448 62.74 -48.10 107.71
C GLU A 448 63.66 -47.71 108.88
N ALA A 449 63.62 -46.45 109.33
CA ALA A 449 64.40 -45.97 110.46
C ALA A 449 63.97 -46.62 111.80
N VAL A 450 62.67 -46.87 111.98
CA VAL A 450 62.12 -47.55 113.17
C VAL A 450 62.53 -49.01 113.22
N LEU A 451 62.46 -49.72 112.07
CA LEU A 451 62.85 -51.13 111.97
C LEU A 451 64.33 -51.36 112.30
N LYS A 452 65.23 -50.50 111.80
CA LYS A 452 66.67 -50.57 112.13
C LYS A 452 66.94 -50.40 113.63
N LYS A 453 66.12 -49.62 114.33
CA LYS A 453 66.27 -49.37 115.78
C LYS A 453 65.83 -50.57 116.62
N LEU A 454 64.74 -51.23 116.22
CA LEU A 454 64.21 -52.43 116.89
C LEU A 454 65.14 -53.64 116.72
N ALA A 455 65.66 -53.86 115.51
CA ALA A 455 66.58 -54.98 115.24
C ALA A 455 67.86 -54.91 116.10
N LYS A 456 68.41 -53.70 116.30
CA LYS A 456 69.59 -53.49 117.16
C LYS A 456 69.33 -53.84 118.62
N GLY A 457 68.15 -53.47 119.15
CA GLY A 457 67.78 -53.74 120.54
C GLY A 457 67.60 -55.22 120.86
N HIS A 458 67.02 -55.99 119.93
CA HIS A 458 66.87 -57.43 120.11
C HIS A 458 68.21 -58.19 120.07
N LEU A 459 69.12 -57.79 119.18
CA LEU A 459 70.43 -58.44 119.05
C LEU A 459 71.28 -58.29 120.33
N GLU A 460 71.26 -57.11 120.96
CA GLU A 460 72.00 -56.84 122.19
C GLU A 460 71.47 -57.62 123.42
N ALA A 461 70.16 -57.91 123.46
CA ALA A 461 69.54 -58.68 124.54
C ALA A 461 69.87 -60.18 124.45
N THR A 462 69.83 -60.74 123.23
CA THR A 462 70.10 -62.17 122.98
C THR A 462 71.55 -62.53 123.29
N VAL A 463 72.51 -61.68 122.90
CA VAL A 463 73.94 -61.91 123.20
C VAL A 463 74.22 -61.93 124.70
N LYS A 464 73.53 -61.10 125.50
CA LYS A 464 73.69 -61.07 126.96
C LYS A 464 73.14 -62.31 127.67
N HIS A 465 72.06 -62.92 127.16
CA HIS A 465 71.46 -64.09 127.79
C HIS A 465 72.30 -65.36 127.55
N VAL A 466 72.90 -65.51 126.36
CA VAL A 466 73.74 -66.66 126.03
C VAL A 466 75.04 -66.66 126.86
N PHE A 467 75.63 -65.50 127.13
CA PHE A 467 76.92 -65.42 127.82
C PHE A 467 76.89 -65.61 129.35
N LYS A 468 75.71 -65.58 130.01
CA LYS A 468 75.66 -65.68 131.48
C LYS A 468 75.35 -67.07 132.04
N ASN A 469 74.89 -68.02 131.23
CA ASN A 469 74.34 -69.28 131.74
C ASN A 469 75.00 -70.58 131.21
N THR A 470 76.21 -70.54 130.66
CA THR A 470 76.90 -71.79 130.27
C THR A 470 78.42 -71.73 130.45
N ALA A 471 78.96 -72.73 131.15
CA ALA A 471 80.39 -72.99 131.28
C ALA A 471 80.87 -73.90 130.13
N ALA A 472 82.11 -73.66 129.71
CA ALA A 472 82.77 -74.27 128.54
C ALA A 472 83.19 -75.73 128.80
N ASP A 473 82.77 -76.65 127.91
CA ASP A 473 83.63 -77.69 127.29
C ASP A 473 82.91 -78.71 126.37
N ASP A 474 81.57 -78.67 126.22
CA ASP A 474 80.84 -79.58 125.29
C ASP A 474 80.24 -78.87 124.05
N LEU A 475 80.93 -77.84 123.56
CA LEU A 475 80.45 -76.90 122.53
C LEU A 475 80.42 -77.44 121.08
N ALA A 476 80.61 -78.74 120.84
CA ALA A 476 80.95 -79.23 119.49
C ALA A 476 80.12 -80.42 118.97
N LYS A 477 79.04 -80.86 119.64
CA LYS A 477 78.24 -82.01 119.13
C LYS A 477 76.74 -81.79 118.95
N ASN A 478 76.15 -80.71 119.47
CA ASN A 478 74.72 -80.41 119.33
C ASN A 478 74.45 -78.99 118.74
N TYR A 479 75.36 -78.45 117.94
CA TYR A 479 75.34 -77.05 117.46
C TYR A 479 74.27 -76.74 116.40
N ASP A 480 73.95 -77.71 115.54
CA ASP A 480 73.02 -77.48 114.41
C ASP A 480 71.55 -77.51 114.84
N GLU A 481 71.19 -78.37 115.79
CA GLU A 481 69.78 -78.61 116.16
C GLU A 481 69.19 -77.47 117.02
N PHE A 482 70.01 -76.75 117.78
CA PHE A 482 69.56 -75.62 118.61
C PHE A 482 69.32 -74.34 117.79
N PHE A 483 70.16 -74.05 116.79
CA PHE A 483 70.04 -72.85 115.97
C PHE A 483 68.93 -72.96 114.91
N LEU A 484 68.74 -74.14 114.32
CA LEU A 484 67.63 -74.38 113.39
C LEU A 484 66.27 -74.25 114.10
N ASN A 485 66.11 -74.89 115.27
CA ASN A 485 64.86 -74.77 116.05
C ASN A 485 64.58 -73.34 116.55
N LYS A 486 65.61 -72.51 116.80
CA LYS A 486 65.42 -71.10 117.21
C LYS A 486 65.13 -70.17 116.04
N ALA A 487 65.67 -70.46 114.85
CA ALA A 487 65.36 -69.73 113.62
C ALA A 487 63.91 -69.94 113.19
N ASP A 488 63.38 -71.16 113.35
CA ASP A 488 61.97 -71.47 113.10
C ASP A 488 61.03 -70.76 114.10
N ASP A 489 61.37 -70.69 115.39
CA ASP A 489 60.61 -69.93 116.40
C ASP A 489 60.53 -68.41 116.10
N ILE A 490 61.60 -67.82 115.55
CA ILE A 490 61.63 -66.39 115.17
C ILE A 490 60.88 -66.16 113.85
N ALA A 491 60.96 -67.09 112.90
CA ALA A 491 60.18 -67.07 111.67
C ALA A 491 58.67 -67.17 111.96
N ASP A 492 58.25 -67.99 112.92
CA ASP A 492 56.84 -68.13 113.30
C ASP A 492 56.28 -66.91 114.07
N GLN A 493 57.11 -66.15 114.80
CA GLN A 493 56.69 -64.88 115.41
C GLN A 493 56.60 -63.72 114.39
N LEU A 494 57.33 -63.77 113.27
CA LEU A 494 57.25 -62.78 112.19
C LEU A 494 56.07 -63.04 111.22
N LYS A 495 55.53 -64.27 111.16
CA LYS A 495 54.36 -64.66 110.34
C LYS A 495 53.02 -64.02 110.76
N MET A 496 52.96 -63.26 111.86
CA MET A 496 51.76 -62.56 112.32
C MET A 496 51.62 -61.11 111.79
N ALA A 497 52.56 -60.63 110.96
CA ALA A 497 52.51 -59.29 110.36
C ALA A 497 52.03 -59.34 108.89
N PRO A 498 50.89 -58.74 108.52
CA PRO A 498 50.37 -58.83 107.15
C PRO A 498 51.20 -57.98 106.17
N GLY A 499 51.68 -58.60 105.09
CA GLY A 499 52.21 -57.90 103.90
C GLY A 499 53.68 -58.13 103.53
N VAL A 500 54.36 -59.13 104.12
CA VAL A 500 55.74 -59.51 103.74
C VAL A 500 55.70 -60.86 103.02
N SER A 501 56.31 -60.96 101.84
CA SER A 501 56.32 -62.20 101.04
C SER A 501 57.31 -63.23 101.61
N ASP A 502 56.94 -64.51 101.61
CA ASP A 502 57.67 -65.63 102.25
C ASP A 502 59.17 -65.71 101.93
N PHE A 503 59.58 -65.19 100.77
CA PHE A 503 60.95 -65.32 100.27
C PHE A 503 61.92 -64.29 100.88
N ASP A 504 61.45 -63.08 101.18
CA ASP A 504 62.32 -61.98 101.63
C ASP A 504 62.69 -62.10 103.12
N ALA A 505 61.78 -62.62 103.95
CA ALA A 505 61.99 -62.78 105.38
C ALA A 505 62.99 -63.90 105.70
N HIS A 506 62.95 -65.01 104.95
CA HIS A 506 63.84 -66.14 105.16
C HIS A 506 65.29 -65.82 104.74
N GLN A 507 65.46 -65.15 103.60
CA GLN A 507 66.78 -64.75 103.11
C GLN A 507 67.47 -63.73 104.03
N MET A 508 66.73 -62.76 104.57
CA MET A 508 67.28 -61.79 105.55
C MET A 508 67.76 -62.48 106.84
N VAL A 509 67.04 -63.47 107.35
CA VAL A 509 67.41 -64.22 108.56
C VAL A 509 68.64 -65.10 108.30
N CYS A 510 68.70 -65.78 107.15
CA CYS A 510 69.87 -66.57 106.75
C CYS A 510 71.14 -65.71 106.61
N ASP A 511 71.05 -64.53 105.99
CA ASP A 511 72.19 -63.63 105.82
C ASP A 511 72.70 -63.07 107.16
N MET A 512 71.80 -62.77 108.11
CA MET A 512 72.15 -62.32 109.46
C MET A 512 72.83 -63.41 110.30
N VAL A 513 72.37 -64.67 110.19
CA VAL A 513 73.00 -65.82 110.85
C VAL A 513 74.38 -66.09 110.25
N GLN A 514 74.52 -65.99 108.92
CA GLN A 514 75.80 -66.17 108.21
C GLN A 514 76.84 -65.10 108.58
N GLN A 515 76.43 -63.83 108.72
CA GLN A 515 77.32 -62.76 109.17
C GLN A 515 77.76 -62.95 110.62
N SER A 516 76.85 -63.42 111.49
CA SER A 516 77.17 -63.70 112.90
C SER A 516 78.13 -64.87 113.05
N TYR A 517 77.98 -65.94 112.25
CA TYR A 517 78.94 -67.04 112.13
C TYR A 517 80.34 -66.55 111.73
N ASN A 518 80.42 -65.69 110.70
CA ASN A 518 81.68 -65.12 110.24
C ASN A 518 82.36 -64.24 111.29
N HIS A 519 81.58 -63.48 112.07
CA HIS A 519 82.10 -62.61 113.13
C HIS A 519 82.62 -63.41 114.34
N CYS A 520 81.93 -64.49 114.75
CA CYS A 520 82.42 -65.37 115.81
C CYS A 520 83.68 -66.14 115.40
N ARG A 521 83.82 -66.48 114.11
CA ARG A 521 85.03 -67.15 113.57
C ARG A 521 86.28 -66.26 113.65
N THR A 522 86.15 -64.95 113.45
CA THR A 522 87.28 -64.00 113.53
C THR A 522 87.72 -63.68 114.96
N VAL A 523 86.82 -63.76 115.94
CA VAL A 523 87.15 -63.52 117.36
C VAL A 523 87.94 -64.68 117.98
N LEU A 524 87.84 -65.91 117.46
CA LEU A 524 88.47 -67.10 118.03
C LEU A 524 89.92 -67.40 117.55
N ALA A 525 90.54 -66.57 116.71
CA ALA A 525 91.89 -66.81 116.15
C ALA A 525 92.90 -65.63 116.31
N GLY A 526 92.75 -64.78 117.33
CA GLY A 526 93.35 -63.44 117.41
C GLY A 526 94.86 -63.24 117.18
N GLY A 527 95.23 -62.02 116.74
CA GLY A 527 96.60 -61.49 116.77
C GLY A 527 96.95 -60.46 115.67
N SER A 528 96.96 -59.18 116.04
CA SER A 528 97.76 -58.04 115.48
C SER A 528 97.66 -57.61 114.00
N GLN A 529 97.51 -56.28 113.86
CA GLN A 529 97.79 -55.40 112.70
C GLN A 529 96.83 -55.47 111.50
N SER A 530 96.51 -54.40 110.77
CA SER A 530 96.47 -52.94 110.95
C SER A 530 96.10 -52.39 109.57
N SER A 531 95.28 -51.33 109.51
CA SER A 531 95.05 -50.44 108.35
C SER A 531 94.42 -51.10 107.11
N SER A 532 93.47 -50.55 106.39
CA SER A 532 92.82 -49.24 106.26
C SER A 532 91.63 -49.53 105.33
N GLY A 533 90.48 -48.87 105.31
CA GLY A 533 90.01 -47.60 105.79
C GLY A 533 88.72 -47.36 104.97
N PRO A 534 87.67 -46.76 105.55
CA PRO A 534 86.31 -46.75 105.01
C PRO A 534 86.01 -45.44 104.25
N SER A 535 84.94 -45.41 103.45
CA SER A 535 84.08 -44.22 103.31
C SER A 535 82.75 -44.54 102.60
N LEU A 536 81.69 -44.72 103.39
CA LEU A 536 80.35 -44.14 103.14
C LEU A 536 80.43 -42.61 103.41
N PRO A 537 79.36 -41.80 103.26
CA PRO A 537 78.47 -41.58 102.11
C PRO A 537 78.11 -40.07 101.94
N LEU A 538 77.22 -39.74 100.98
CA LEU A 538 75.88 -39.19 101.28
C LEU A 538 74.96 -39.27 100.06
#